data_AF-A0A537Y4H8-F1
#
_entry.id   AF-A0A537Y4H8-F1
#
_cell.length_a   1.000
_cell.length_b   1.000
_cell.length_c   1.000
_cell.angle_alpha   90.00
_cell.angle_beta   90.00
_cell.angle_gamma   90.00
#
_symmetry.space_group_name_H-M   'P 1'
#
loop_
_entity.id
_entity.type
_entity.pdbx_description
1 polymer ?
#
loop_
_entity_poly.entity_id
_entity_poly.type
_entity_poly.pdbx_seq_one_letter_code
_entity_poly.pdbx_strand_id
1 'polypeptide(L)'
;MTPSHEGVEKVQANPADGAVHGNEEASIDRYLDVLKNSLTRAAGSERYRPLGPVNPWRQAAVQAVNGLLRPLSLEVVKRLPFDPQAREHGLDRPAEAETMIGLRRLENIRFCVEDVLRRSVPGDLIETGVWRGGACIFMRAVLKAHGVVDRTVWLADSFQGLPKPDPRYAKDAGDMHHTAPELSVSRSQVEDNFRRYGLLDEQVKFLVGWFANTLPGAPIERLAVLRLDGDMYGSTIEALESLYD
;
A
#
# COMPACT_ATOMS: atom_id res chain seq x y z
N MET A 1 59.27 -34.73 -15.59
CA MET A 1 57.96 -34.80 -14.91
C MET A 1 57.26 -33.47 -15.10
N THR A 2 56.40 -33.39 -16.11
CA THR A 2 55.55 -32.23 -16.43
C THR A 2 54.16 -32.50 -15.85
N PRO A 3 53.51 -31.55 -15.16
CA PRO A 3 52.15 -31.74 -14.70
C PRO A 3 51.16 -31.47 -15.84
N SER A 4 50.18 -32.35 -15.95
CA SER A 4 49.03 -32.31 -16.85
C SER A 4 48.07 -31.18 -16.49
N HIS A 5 47.69 -30.37 -17.47
CA HIS A 5 46.58 -29.43 -17.38
C HIS A 5 45.25 -30.17 -17.55
N GLU A 6 44.44 -30.23 -16.49
CA GLU A 6 43.02 -30.59 -16.58
C GLU A 6 42.24 -29.41 -17.19
N GLY A 7 41.47 -29.71 -18.23
CA GLY A 7 40.60 -28.77 -18.91
C GLY A 7 39.34 -28.48 -18.10
N VAL A 8 39.06 -27.20 -17.86
CA VAL A 8 37.77 -26.73 -17.37
C VAL A 8 36.82 -26.67 -18.56
N GLU A 9 35.86 -27.59 -18.64
CA GLU A 9 34.73 -27.48 -19.56
C GLU A 9 33.90 -26.23 -19.21
N LYS A 10 33.88 -25.25 -20.12
CA LYS A 10 32.92 -24.14 -20.06
C LYS A 10 31.54 -24.69 -20.39
N VAL A 11 30.69 -24.84 -19.38
CA VAL A 11 29.26 -25.07 -19.59
C VAL A 11 28.70 -23.87 -20.34
N GLN A 12 28.34 -24.10 -21.60
CA GLN A 12 27.75 -23.09 -22.47
C GLN A 12 26.28 -22.96 -22.10
N ALA A 13 25.87 -21.78 -21.60
CA ALA A 13 24.47 -21.51 -21.23
C ALA A 13 23.54 -21.76 -22.42
N ASN A 14 22.45 -22.50 -22.20
CA ASN A 14 21.50 -22.87 -23.24
C ASN A 14 20.70 -21.62 -23.65
N PRO A 15 20.61 -21.26 -24.95
CA PRO A 15 19.83 -20.12 -25.41
C PRO A 15 18.35 -20.14 -24.98
N ALA A 16 17.81 -21.33 -24.70
CA ALA A 16 16.46 -21.51 -24.16
C ALA A 16 16.30 -20.91 -22.74
N ASP A 17 17.33 -20.97 -21.90
CA ASP A 17 17.27 -20.47 -20.52
C ASP A 17 17.11 -18.93 -20.51
N GLY A 18 17.81 -18.24 -21.41
CA GLY A 18 17.67 -16.78 -21.57
C GLY A 18 16.29 -16.34 -22.10
N ALA A 19 15.67 -17.14 -22.98
CA ALA A 19 14.34 -16.86 -23.52
C ALA A 19 13.22 -17.12 -22.48
N VAL A 20 13.39 -18.13 -21.62
CA VAL A 20 12.46 -18.42 -20.52
C VAL A 20 12.53 -17.34 -19.45
N HIS A 21 13.74 -16.95 -19.01
CA HIS A 21 13.91 -15.87 -18.05
C HIS A 21 13.37 -14.52 -18.55
N GLY A 22 13.58 -14.19 -19.84
CA GLY A 22 13.01 -12.97 -20.42
C GLY A 22 11.48 -12.95 -20.49
N ASN A 23 10.84 -14.11 -20.65
CA ASN A 23 9.37 -14.21 -20.62
C ASN A 23 8.80 -14.14 -19.21
N GLU A 24 9.52 -14.65 -18.21
CA GLU A 24 9.14 -14.59 -16.79
C GLU A 24 9.21 -13.17 -16.26
N GLU A 25 10.33 -12.46 -16.51
CA GLU A 25 10.50 -11.06 -16.12
C GLU A 25 9.43 -10.16 -16.75
N ALA A 26 9.16 -10.34 -18.06
CA ALA A 26 8.08 -9.63 -18.73
C ALA A 26 6.68 -9.95 -18.17
N SER A 27 6.48 -11.13 -17.59
CA SER A 27 5.21 -11.52 -16.97
C SER A 27 5.06 -10.88 -15.58
N ILE A 28 6.13 -10.82 -14.80
CA ILE A 28 6.20 -10.10 -13.52
C ILE A 28 5.89 -8.62 -13.74
N ASP A 29 6.54 -8.00 -14.73
CA ASP A 29 6.30 -6.60 -15.11
C ASP A 29 4.83 -6.32 -15.40
N ARG A 30 4.22 -7.14 -16.26
CA ARG A 30 2.80 -7.00 -16.62
C ARG A 30 1.88 -7.18 -15.41
N TYR A 31 2.17 -8.14 -14.54
CA TYR A 31 1.39 -8.37 -13.34
C TYR A 31 1.43 -7.15 -12.40
N LEU A 32 2.64 -6.65 -12.10
CA LEU A 32 2.82 -5.51 -11.21
C LEU A 32 2.24 -4.22 -11.83
N ASP A 33 2.34 -4.05 -13.14
CA ASP A 33 1.77 -2.92 -13.87
C ASP A 33 0.24 -2.91 -13.85
N VAL A 34 -0.40 -4.06 -14.04
CA VAL A 34 -1.86 -4.15 -13.92
C VAL A 34 -2.29 -3.91 -12.47
N LEU A 35 -1.54 -4.44 -11.50
CA LEU A 35 -1.87 -4.30 -10.10
C LEU A 35 -1.75 -2.85 -9.62
N LYS A 36 -0.67 -2.13 -9.92
CA LYS A 36 -0.53 -0.71 -9.54
C LYS A 36 -1.65 0.15 -10.12
N ASN A 37 -2.05 -0.09 -11.37
CA ASN A 37 -3.15 0.61 -12.02
C ASN A 37 -4.51 0.28 -11.37
N SER A 38 -4.67 -0.96 -10.90
CA SER A 38 -5.88 -1.41 -10.20
C SER A 38 -5.99 -0.79 -8.82
N LEU A 39 -4.93 -0.86 -8.01
CA LEU A 39 -4.87 -0.33 -6.65
C LEU A 39 -5.06 1.19 -6.58
N THR A 40 -4.61 1.89 -7.63
CA THR A 40 -4.78 3.34 -7.76
C THR A 40 -6.01 3.72 -8.55
N ARG A 41 -6.76 2.80 -9.17
CA ARG A 41 -7.86 3.11 -10.10
C ARG A 41 -7.45 4.09 -11.22
N ALA A 42 -6.20 4.03 -11.66
CA ALA A 42 -5.61 4.98 -12.61
C ALA A 42 -6.25 4.94 -14.01
N ALA A 43 -7.00 3.88 -14.35
CA ALA A 43 -7.80 3.81 -15.56
C ALA A 43 -9.03 4.76 -15.58
N GLY A 44 -9.23 5.58 -14.53
CA GLY A 44 -10.30 6.57 -14.47
C GLY A 44 -11.69 5.96 -14.24
N SER A 45 -11.75 4.81 -13.55
CA SER A 45 -13.02 4.15 -13.20
C SER A 45 -13.81 4.93 -12.16
N GLU A 46 -13.15 5.73 -11.33
CA GLU A 46 -13.78 6.56 -10.29
C GLU A 46 -14.29 7.89 -10.87
N ARG A 47 -15.58 7.97 -11.15
CA ARG A 47 -16.21 9.21 -11.71
C ARG A 47 -17.18 9.88 -10.74
N TYR A 48 -17.53 9.19 -9.67
CA TYR A 48 -18.63 9.54 -8.79
C TYR A 48 -18.25 9.31 -7.33
N ARG A 49 -18.84 10.09 -6.43
CA ARG A 49 -18.83 9.81 -4.99
C ARG A 49 -20.23 10.00 -4.40
N PRO A 50 -20.59 9.24 -3.36
CA PRO A 50 -21.72 9.61 -2.52
C PRO A 50 -21.60 11.07 -2.10
N LEU A 51 -22.74 11.76 -2.00
CA LEU A 51 -22.75 13.11 -1.44
C LEU A 51 -22.31 13.00 0.03
N GLY A 52 -21.15 13.58 0.34
CA GLY A 52 -20.61 13.62 1.71
C GLY A 52 -21.50 14.43 2.66
N PRO A 53 -21.13 14.57 3.94
CA PRO A 53 -21.90 15.33 4.90
C PRO A 53 -22.09 16.77 4.41
N VAL A 54 -23.31 17.04 3.96
CA VAL A 54 -23.83 18.37 3.67
C VAL A 54 -24.54 18.86 4.94
N ASN A 55 -24.92 20.14 4.99
CA ASN A 55 -25.68 20.61 6.15
C ASN A 55 -26.96 19.76 6.37
N PRO A 56 -27.53 19.74 7.59
CA PRO A 56 -28.56 18.78 7.95
C PRO A 56 -29.77 18.76 7.02
N TRP A 57 -30.21 19.92 6.52
CA TRP A 57 -31.36 20.00 5.61
C TRP A 57 -31.04 19.46 4.21
N ARG A 58 -29.83 19.71 3.68
CA ARG A 58 -29.40 19.10 2.41
C ARG A 58 -29.26 17.60 2.56
N GLN A 59 -28.80 17.11 3.72
CA GLN A 59 -28.65 15.67 3.95
C GLN A 59 -30.01 14.99 3.98
N ALA A 60 -30.99 15.58 4.67
CA ALA A 60 -32.38 15.11 4.68
C ALA A 60 -33.00 15.13 3.27
N ALA A 61 -32.77 16.18 2.49
CA ALA A 61 -33.27 16.27 1.11
C ALA A 61 -32.66 15.18 0.20
N VAL A 62 -31.35 14.96 0.29
CA VAL A 62 -30.66 13.90 -0.48
C VAL A 62 -31.16 12.52 -0.08
N GLN A 63 -31.37 12.26 1.22
CA GLN A 63 -31.91 10.99 1.69
C GLN A 63 -33.33 10.73 1.19
N ALA A 64 -34.19 11.75 1.18
CA ALA A 64 -35.55 11.64 0.64
C ALA A 64 -35.52 11.30 -0.86
N VAL A 65 -34.69 11.99 -1.65
CA VAL A 65 -34.54 11.72 -3.09
C VAL A 65 -33.97 10.32 -3.32
N ASN A 66 -32.91 9.92 -2.62
CA ASN A 66 -32.35 8.58 -2.72
C ASN A 66 -33.36 7.49 -2.31
N GLY A 67 -34.22 7.76 -1.33
CA GLY A 67 -35.30 6.86 -0.93
C GLY A 67 -36.31 6.62 -2.06
N LEU A 68 -36.70 7.67 -2.79
CA LEU A 68 -37.58 7.58 -3.96
C LEU A 68 -36.94 6.86 -5.14
N LEU A 69 -35.63 7.00 -5.29
CA LEU A 69 -34.85 6.40 -6.38
C LEU A 69 -34.45 4.94 -6.12
N ARG A 70 -34.49 4.49 -4.85
CA ARG A 70 -34.06 3.16 -4.43
C ARG A 70 -34.74 1.99 -5.17
N PRO A 71 -36.07 2.00 -5.42
CA PRO A 71 -36.73 0.94 -6.19
C PRO A 71 -36.25 0.84 -7.65
N LEU A 72 -35.67 1.93 -8.18
CA LEU A 72 -35.13 1.99 -9.54
C LEU A 72 -33.63 1.65 -9.58
N SER A 73 -33.01 1.28 -8.46
CA SER A 73 -31.56 1.10 -8.34
C SER A 73 -30.74 2.33 -8.75
N LEU A 74 -31.27 3.53 -8.46
CA LEU A 74 -30.62 4.81 -8.75
C LEU A 74 -30.17 5.50 -7.45
N GLU A 75 -29.05 6.21 -7.51
CA GLU A 75 -28.50 7.00 -6.40
C GLU A 75 -27.98 8.35 -6.88
N VAL A 76 -28.22 9.41 -6.11
CA VAL A 76 -27.67 10.74 -6.37
C VAL A 76 -26.21 10.80 -5.90
N VAL A 77 -25.32 11.09 -6.83
CA VAL A 77 -23.86 11.16 -6.61
C VAL A 77 -23.29 12.51 -7.00
N LYS A 78 -22.17 12.88 -6.39
CA LYS A 78 -21.32 13.99 -6.84
C LYS A 78 -20.42 13.49 -7.96
N ARG A 79 -20.48 14.14 -9.12
CA ARG A 79 -19.49 13.94 -10.18
C ARG A 79 -18.16 14.56 -9.76
N LEU A 80 -17.09 13.78 -9.82
CA LEU A 80 -15.73 14.25 -9.61
C LEU A 80 -14.93 13.92 -10.87
N PRO A 81 -14.43 14.94 -11.60
CA PRO A 81 -13.60 14.67 -12.76
C PRO A 81 -12.33 13.96 -12.30
N PHE A 82 -12.00 12.86 -12.96
CA PHE A 82 -10.74 12.17 -12.77
C PHE A 82 -9.61 13.04 -13.33
N ASP A 83 -8.61 13.33 -12.50
CA ASP A 83 -7.38 14.01 -12.90
C ASP A 83 -6.23 12.99 -12.94
N PRO A 84 -5.77 12.58 -14.15
CA PRO A 84 -4.70 11.62 -14.29
C PRO A 84 -3.38 12.09 -13.67
N GLN A 85 -3.07 13.40 -13.73
CA GLN A 85 -1.83 13.95 -13.18
C GLN A 85 -1.86 13.93 -11.66
N ALA A 86 -3.00 14.31 -11.07
CA ALA A 86 -3.18 14.19 -9.62
C ALA A 86 -3.06 12.72 -9.17
N ARG A 87 -3.65 11.77 -9.93
CA ARG A 87 -3.55 10.34 -9.59
C ARG A 87 -2.14 9.79 -9.74
N GLU A 88 -1.42 10.17 -10.79
CA GLU A 88 -0.03 9.76 -11.02
C GLU A 88 0.88 10.15 -9.84
N HIS A 89 0.68 11.36 -9.31
CA HIS A 89 1.47 11.92 -8.21
C HIS A 89 0.89 11.65 -6.82
N GLY A 90 -0.34 11.10 -6.74
CA GLY A 90 -1.08 10.87 -5.49
C GLY A 90 -1.43 12.16 -4.75
N LEU A 91 -1.87 13.17 -5.51
CA LEU A 91 -2.29 14.48 -5.01
C LEU A 91 -3.82 14.57 -4.82
N ASP A 92 -4.53 13.49 -5.08
CA ASP A 92 -5.96 13.35 -4.83
C ASP A 92 -6.23 12.30 -3.74
N ARG A 93 -7.46 12.32 -3.20
CA ARG A 93 -7.93 11.33 -2.22
C ARG A 93 -8.94 10.42 -2.89
N PRO A 94 -8.60 9.22 -3.39
CA PRO A 94 -9.51 8.38 -4.16
C PRO A 94 -10.77 7.96 -3.38
N ALA A 95 -11.86 7.70 -4.10
CA ALA A 95 -13.15 7.32 -3.51
C ALA A 95 -13.17 5.86 -3.07
N GLU A 96 -12.66 5.00 -3.94
CA GLU A 96 -12.78 3.55 -3.98
C GLU A 96 -11.40 2.88 -4.07
N ALA A 97 -10.38 3.57 -4.59
CA ALA A 97 -9.03 3.01 -4.69
C ALA A 97 -8.46 2.58 -3.33
N GLU A 98 -7.62 1.56 -3.35
CA GLU A 98 -7.01 0.94 -2.17
C GLU A 98 -5.75 1.67 -1.70
N THR A 99 -5.20 2.58 -2.51
CA THR A 99 -4.11 3.49 -2.10
C THR A 99 -4.27 4.89 -2.69
N MET A 100 -3.82 5.90 -1.95
CA MET A 100 -3.80 7.31 -2.37
C MET A 100 -2.40 7.82 -2.70
N ILE A 101 -1.37 6.98 -2.62
CA ILE A 101 0.02 7.40 -2.83
C ILE A 101 0.35 7.67 -4.31
N GLY A 102 -0.52 7.24 -5.22
CA GLY A 102 -0.36 7.41 -6.66
C GLY A 102 0.68 6.47 -7.27
N LEU A 103 0.79 6.54 -8.60
CA LEU A 103 1.61 5.63 -9.39
C LEU A 103 3.10 5.78 -9.07
N ARG A 104 3.61 7.01 -8.95
CA ARG A 104 5.05 7.25 -8.74
C ARG A 104 5.58 6.70 -7.42
N ARG A 105 4.78 6.79 -6.35
CA ARG A 105 5.18 6.23 -5.04
C ARG A 105 5.04 4.71 -5.03
N LEU A 106 4.12 4.11 -5.80
CA LEU A 106 4.12 2.66 -6.01
C LEU A 106 5.36 2.21 -6.80
N GLU A 107 5.76 2.93 -7.85
CA GLU A 107 7.03 2.64 -8.56
C GLU A 107 8.24 2.74 -7.62
N ASN A 108 8.25 3.72 -6.71
CA ASN A 108 9.30 3.80 -5.71
C ASN A 108 9.30 2.59 -4.76
N ILE A 109 8.12 2.12 -4.30
CA ILE A 109 8.02 0.89 -3.51
C ILE A 109 8.58 -0.30 -4.29
N ARG A 110 8.17 -0.46 -5.55
CA ARG A 110 8.67 -1.53 -6.43
C ARG A 110 10.19 -1.49 -6.51
N PHE A 111 10.75 -0.32 -6.84
CA PHE A 111 12.19 -0.11 -6.94
C PHE A 111 12.92 -0.50 -5.64
N CYS A 112 12.46 -0.01 -4.49
CA CYS A 112 13.09 -0.31 -3.21
C CYS A 112 13.03 -1.80 -2.87
N VAL A 113 11.88 -2.46 -3.08
CA VAL A 113 11.71 -3.89 -2.80
C VAL A 113 12.57 -4.73 -3.74
N GLU A 114 12.56 -4.45 -5.05
CA GLU A 114 13.40 -5.18 -6.00
C GLU A 114 14.89 -4.94 -5.77
N ASP A 115 15.31 -3.74 -5.33
CA ASP A 115 16.69 -3.44 -4.96
C ASP A 115 17.17 -4.28 -3.78
N VAL A 116 16.37 -4.37 -2.70
CA VAL A 116 16.74 -5.17 -1.52
C VAL A 116 16.77 -6.66 -1.82
N LEU A 117 15.91 -7.15 -2.72
CA LEU A 117 15.96 -8.54 -3.19
C LEU A 117 17.23 -8.79 -4.00
N ARG A 118 17.52 -7.94 -4.99
CA ARG A 118 18.69 -8.04 -5.87
C ARG A 118 20.02 -7.96 -5.10
N ARG A 119 20.08 -7.14 -4.06
CA ARG A 119 21.26 -6.96 -3.22
C ARG A 119 21.30 -7.90 -2.01
N SER A 120 20.28 -8.75 -1.86
CA SER A 120 20.13 -9.66 -0.72
C SER A 120 20.22 -8.96 0.64
N VAL A 121 19.67 -7.75 0.75
CA VAL A 121 19.57 -7.03 2.04
C VAL A 121 18.56 -7.79 2.91
N PRO A 122 18.94 -8.29 4.09
CA PRO A 122 18.05 -9.10 4.92
C PRO A 122 16.96 -8.24 5.58
N GLY A 123 15.80 -8.84 5.85
CA GLY A 123 14.73 -8.22 6.64
C GLY A 123 13.37 -8.17 5.96
N ASP A 124 12.37 -7.84 6.75
CA ASP A 124 10.99 -7.72 6.34
C ASP A 124 10.69 -6.35 5.71
N LEU A 125 9.46 -6.18 5.23
CA LEU A 125 8.93 -4.92 4.72
C LEU A 125 7.88 -4.41 5.73
N ILE A 126 7.84 -3.09 5.97
CA ILE A 126 6.80 -2.49 6.81
C ILE A 126 6.31 -1.17 6.23
N GLU A 127 5.02 -0.90 6.46
CA GLU A 127 4.42 0.42 6.31
C GLU A 127 3.77 0.85 7.63
N THR A 128 4.05 2.08 8.06
CA THR A 128 3.41 2.71 9.22
C THR A 128 2.43 3.79 8.75
N GLY A 129 1.14 3.46 8.77
CA GLY A 129 0.06 4.25 8.15
C GLY A 129 -0.33 3.64 6.82
N VAL A 130 -1.30 2.72 6.84
CA VAL A 130 -1.62 1.86 5.68
C VAL A 130 -2.93 2.25 4.99
N TRP A 131 -3.81 3.00 5.67
CA TRP A 131 -5.15 3.34 5.18
C TRP A 131 -5.92 2.09 4.70
N ARG A 132 -6.23 1.99 3.41
CA ARG A 132 -6.92 0.83 2.79
C ARG A 132 -5.97 -0.32 2.45
N GLY A 133 -4.68 -0.18 2.72
CA GLY A 133 -3.66 -1.21 2.60
C GLY A 133 -3.06 -1.39 1.22
N GLY A 134 -3.42 -0.57 0.22
CA GLY A 134 -3.03 -0.80 -1.17
C GLY A 134 -1.51 -0.80 -1.41
N ALA A 135 -0.75 -0.01 -0.67
CA ALA A 135 0.71 -0.02 -0.75
C ALA A 135 1.32 -1.32 -0.18
N CYS A 136 0.83 -1.80 0.96
CA CYS A 136 1.21 -3.11 1.49
C CYS A 136 0.75 -4.29 0.61
N ILE A 137 -0.43 -4.22 0.00
CA ILE A 137 -0.87 -5.21 -1.00
C ILE A 137 0.14 -5.27 -2.14
N PHE A 138 0.62 -4.10 -2.60
CA PHE A 138 1.62 -4.03 -3.65
C PHE A 138 2.98 -4.59 -3.21
N MET A 139 3.46 -4.27 -2.00
CA MET A 139 4.67 -4.88 -1.43
C MET A 139 4.57 -6.42 -1.42
N ARG A 140 3.44 -6.96 -0.93
CA ARG A 140 3.20 -8.41 -0.89
C ARG A 140 3.19 -9.02 -2.28
N ALA A 141 2.61 -8.32 -3.27
CA ALA A 141 2.58 -8.75 -4.66
C ALA A 141 3.97 -8.81 -5.29
N VAL A 142 4.84 -7.82 -5.01
CA VAL A 142 6.24 -7.84 -5.49
C VAL A 142 6.96 -9.07 -4.95
N LEU A 143 6.85 -9.36 -3.65
CA LEU A 143 7.43 -10.59 -3.07
C LEU A 143 6.88 -11.86 -3.74
N LYS A 144 5.56 -11.94 -3.97
CA LYS A 144 4.92 -13.09 -4.60
C LYS A 144 5.40 -13.29 -6.04
N ALA A 145 5.50 -12.21 -6.81
CA ALA A 145 5.89 -12.24 -8.21
C ALA A 145 7.34 -12.73 -8.38
N HIS A 146 8.21 -12.40 -7.42
CA HIS A 146 9.61 -12.87 -7.38
C HIS A 146 9.79 -14.20 -6.61
N GLY A 147 8.70 -14.89 -6.23
CA GLY A 147 8.77 -16.18 -5.53
C GLY A 147 9.36 -16.12 -4.12
N VAL A 148 9.37 -14.96 -3.47
CA VAL A 148 9.98 -14.73 -2.16
C VAL A 148 9.03 -15.17 -1.05
N VAL A 149 9.46 -16.18 -0.27
CA VAL A 149 8.65 -16.82 0.79
C VAL A 149 9.20 -16.60 2.20
N ASP A 150 10.38 -15.98 2.34
CA ASP A 150 11.14 -15.83 3.59
C ASP A 150 11.10 -14.40 4.17
N ARG A 151 10.16 -13.57 3.70
CA ARG A 151 9.96 -12.18 4.16
C ARG A 151 8.50 -11.91 4.49
N THR A 152 8.27 -11.10 5.50
CA THR A 152 6.94 -10.64 5.92
C THR A 152 6.69 -9.20 5.45
N VAL A 153 5.44 -8.88 5.11
CA VAL A 153 4.91 -7.52 4.99
C VAL A 153 4.12 -7.19 6.25
N TRP A 154 4.61 -6.24 7.02
CA TRP A 154 3.99 -5.74 8.24
C TRP A 154 3.14 -4.51 7.96
N LEU A 155 1.90 -4.54 8.44
CA LEU A 155 0.95 -3.43 8.38
C LEU A 155 0.79 -2.84 9.78
N ALA A 156 1.41 -1.68 10.03
CA ALA A 156 1.22 -0.95 11.28
C ALA A 156 0.24 0.20 11.07
N ASP A 157 -0.90 0.13 11.76
CA ASP A 157 -1.94 1.18 11.70
C ASP A 157 -2.83 1.10 12.96
N SER A 158 -3.47 2.21 13.29
CA SER A 158 -4.52 2.22 14.31
C SER A 158 -5.76 1.45 13.87
N PHE A 159 -5.99 1.38 12.54
CA PHE A 159 -7.22 0.93 11.89
C PHE A 159 -8.47 1.71 12.33
N GLN A 160 -8.24 2.94 12.80
CA GLN A 160 -9.24 3.84 13.40
C GLN A 160 -9.01 5.30 12.98
N GLY A 161 -8.12 5.55 12.01
CA GLY A 161 -7.75 6.89 11.55
C GLY A 161 -6.62 7.52 12.37
N LEU A 162 -6.41 8.82 12.18
CA LEU A 162 -5.31 9.54 12.84
C LEU A 162 -5.64 9.90 14.30
N PRO A 163 -4.64 9.97 15.19
CA PRO A 163 -4.86 10.41 16.57
C PRO A 163 -5.14 11.90 16.62
N LYS A 164 -5.76 12.37 17.70
CA LYS A 164 -5.78 13.80 18.01
C LYS A 164 -4.34 14.29 18.21
N PRO A 165 -4.02 15.56 17.87
CA PRO A 165 -2.72 16.14 18.15
C PRO A 165 -2.30 15.95 19.61
N ASP A 166 -1.11 15.39 19.80
CA ASP A 166 -0.52 15.24 21.12
C ASP A 166 0.21 16.54 21.51
N PRO A 167 -0.06 17.14 22.68
CA PRO A 167 0.62 18.35 23.14
C PRO A 167 2.16 18.22 23.23
N ARG A 168 2.69 17.00 23.33
CA ARG A 168 4.15 16.74 23.29
C ARG A 168 4.77 17.15 21.96
N TYR A 169 4.00 17.12 20.87
CA TYR A 169 4.45 17.41 19.51
C TYR A 169 3.83 18.70 18.99
N ALA A 170 4.48 19.85 19.30
CA ALA A 170 3.97 21.17 18.92
C ALA A 170 3.77 21.36 17.41
N LYS A 171 4.42 20.54 16.56
CA LYS A 171 4.26 20.57 15.09
C LYS A 171 2.91 20.03 14.60
N ASP A 172 2.26 19.21 15.41
CA ASP A 172 0.94 18.63 15.11
C ASP A 172 -0.21 19.53 15.59
N ALA A 173 0.10 20.65 16.26
CA ALA A 173 -0.89 21.56 16.80
C ALA A 173 -1.82 22.10 15.70
N GLY A 174 -3.13 21.87 15.89
CA GLY A 174 -4.16 22.30 14.93
C GLY A 174 -4.42 21.31 13.80
N ASP A 175 -3.76 20.15 13.76
CA ASP A 175 -4.08 19.12 12.79
C ASP A 175 -5.50 18.54 13.01
N MET A 176 -6.24 18.39 11.91
CA MET A 176 -7.65 17.99 11.91
C MET A 176 -7.89 16.64 11.22
N HIS A 177 -6.86 15.89 10.83
CA HIS A 177 -7.02 14.64 10.09
C HIS A 177 -7.80 13.57 10.88
N HIS A 178 -7.71 13.59 12.22
CA HIS A 178 -8.51 12.73 13.12
C HIS A 178 -10.03 12.92 12.97
N THR A 179 -10.48 13.99 12.30
CA THR A 179 -11.90 14.26 12.02
C THR A 179 -12.35 13.77 10.64
N ALA A 180 -11.45 13.28 9.80
CA ALA A 180 -11.77 12.77 8.47
C ALA A 180 -12.17 11.28 8.52
N PRO A 181 -13.47 10.94 8.45
CA PRO A 181 -13.93 9.55 8.60
C PRO A 181 -13.39 8.62 7.50
N GLU A 182 -13.07 9.15 6.32
CA GLU A 182 -12.50 8.39 5.21
C GLU A 182 -11.09 7.83 5.48
N LEU A 183 -10.39 8.35 6.50
CA LEU A 183 -9.08 7.86 6.93
C LEU A 183 -9.21 6.73 7.96
N SER A 184 -10.39 6.53 8.55
CA SER A 184 -10.65 5.45 9.52
C SER A 184 -11.09 4.17 8.80
N VAL A 185 -10.12 3.35 8.43
CA VAL A 185 -10.35 2.06 7.77
C VAL A 185 -10.09 0.91 8.74
N SER A 186 -11.10 0.07 8.96
CA SER A 186 -10.96 -1.07 9.88
C SER A 186 -10.01 -2.13 9.34
N ARG A 187 -9.36 -2.88 10.25
CA ARG A 187 -8.52 -4.03 9.88
C ARG A 187 -9.27 -5.04 9.00
N SER A 188 -10.53 -5.34 9.34
CA SER A 188 -11.35 -6.27 8.54
C SER A 188 -11.47 -5.82 7.08
N GLN A 189 -11.66 -4.52 6.86
CA GLN A 189 -11.74 -3.96 5.51
C GLN A 189 -10.39 -4.07 4.78
N VAL A 190 -9.28 -3.84 5.48
CA VAL A 190 -7.94 -4.03 4.90
C VAL A 190 -7.72 -5.50 4.53
N GLU A 191 -8.05 -6.44 5.41
CA GLU A 191 -7.99 -7.88 5.11
C GLU A 191 -8.85 -8.26 3.89
N ASP A 192 -10.07 -7.72 3.78
CA ASP A 192 -10.93 -7.93 2.62
C ASP A 192 -10.29 -7.39 1.33
N ASN A 193 -9.61 -6.25 1.40
CA ASN A 193 -8.85 -5.73 0.26
C ASN A 193 -7.75 -6.71 -0.14
N PHE A 194 -6.94 -7.24 0.79
CA PHE A 194 -5.94 -8.27 0.48
C PHE A 194 -6.57 -9.53 -0.13
N ARG A 195 -7.71 -10.00 0.40
CA ARG A 195 -8.44 -11.18 -0.12
C ARG A 195 -8.88 -10.99 -1.57
N ARG A 196 -9.33 -9.79 -1.95
CA ARG A 196 -9.74 -9.47 -3.34
C ARG A 196 -8.61 -9.67 -4.36
N TYR A 197 -7.36 -9.50 -3.95
CA TYR A 197 -6.20 -9.72 -4.81
C TYR A 197 -5.54 -11.10 -4.62
N GLY A 198 -6.08 -11.96 -3.74
CA GLY A 198 -5.49 -13.26 -3.43
C GLY A 198 -4.11 -13.17 -2.79
N LEU A 199 -3.92 -12.15 -1.94
CA LEU A 199 -2.63 -11.81 -1.31
C LEU A 199 -2.70 -11.80 0.23
N LEU A 200 -3.80 -12.22 0.84
CA LEU A 200 -3.87 -12.43 2.29
C LEU A 200 -3.35 -13.83 2.63
N ASP A 201 -2.13 -13.91 3.15
CA ASP A 201 -1.45 -15.16 3.53
C ASP A 201 -0.53 -14.97 4.75
N GLU A 202 0.24 -15.99 5.13
CA GLU A 202 1.12 -15.99 6.31
C GLU A 202 2.26 -14.97 6.25
N GLN A 203 2.59 -14.44 5.06
CA GLN A 203 3.58 -13.38 4.89
C GLN A 203 2.97 -11.99 5.15
N VAL A 204 1.69 -11.88 5.52
CA VAL A 204 1.02 -10.62 5.86
C VAL A 204 0.69 -10.59 7.35
N LYS A 205 1.29 -9.64 8.09
CA LYS A 205 1.06 -9.50 9.54
C LYS A 205 0.63 -8.08 9.91
N PHE A 206 -0.23 -7.98 10.91
CA PHE A 206 -0.86 -6.73 11.33
C PHE A 206 -0.40 -6.32 12.74
N LEU A 207 0.05 -5.08 12.88
CA LEU A 207 0.31 -4.41 14.16
C LEU A 207 -0.83 -3.40 14.39
N VAL A 208 -1.84 -3.82 15.17
CA VAL A 208 -3.09 -3.08 15.36
C VAL A 208 -2.98 -2.16 16.58
N GLY A 209 -2.97 -0.86 16.35
CA GLY A 209 -2.96 0.16 17.40
C GLY A 209 -2.03 1.32 17.08
N TRP A 210 -1.97 2.28 18.02
CA TRP A 210 -1.09 3.44 17.91
C TRP A 210 0.39 3.05 17.90
N PHE A 211 1.20 3.76 17.11
CA PHE A 211 2.61 3.44 16.92
C PHE A 211 3.41 3.40 18.22
N ALA A 212 3.23 4.38 19.12
CA ALA A 212 3.80 4.37 20.47
C ALA A 212 3.55 3.08 21.27
N ASN A 213 2.47 2.35 20.99
CA ASN A 213 2.10 1.14 21.71
C ASN A 213 2.51 -0.14 20.98
N THR A 214 2.61 -0.12 19.66
CA THR A 214 2.77 -1.32 18.83
C THR A 214 4.18 -1.51 18.30
N LEU A 215 4.89 -0.42 17.97
CA LEU A 215 6.20 -0.50 17.32
C LEU A 215 7.33 -0.88 18.28
N PRO A 216 7.44 -0.35 19.52
CA PRO A 216 8.56 -0.67 20.41
C PRO A 216 8.67 -2.16 20.79
N GLY A 217 7.54 -2.89 20.77
CA GLY A 217 7.47 -4.32 21.06
C GLY A 217 7.14 -5.18 19.85
N ALA A 218 7.23 -4.64 18.63
CA ALA A 218 6.91 -5.37 17.42
C ALA A 218 7.87 -6.56 17.27
N PRO A 219 7.38 -7.78 16.98
CA PRO A 219 8.23 -8.96 16.78
C PRO A 219 8.87 -8.95 15.39
N ILE A 220 9.63 -7.90 15.10
CA ILE A 220 10.35 -7.65 13.86
C ILE A 220 11.84 -7.65 14.19
N GLU A 221 12.60 -8.54 13.56
CA GLU A 221 14.04 -8.64 13.82
C GLU A 221 14.86 -7.66 12.98
N ARG A 222 14.50 -7.52 11.69
CA ARG A 222 15.22 -6.69 10.71
C ARG A 222 14.23 -6.18 9.67
N LEU A 223 14.44 -4.96 9.19
CA LEU A 223 13.69 -4.38 8.08
C LEU A 223 14.62 -4.12 6.90
N ALA A 224 14.20 -4.56 5.72
CA ALA A 224 14.84 -4.21 4.45
C ALA A 224 14.22 -2.94 3.86
N VAL A 225 12.92 -2.71 4.08
CA VAL A 225 12.22 -1.49 3.65
C VAL A 225 11.31 -0.99 4.78
N LEU A 226 11.55 0.24 5.22
CA LEU A 226 10.71 0.98 6.16
C LEU A 226 10.01 2.12 5.42
N ARG A 227 8.70 2.01 5.22
CA ARG A 227 7.87 3.08 4.63
C ARG A 227 7.08 3.80 5.72
N LEU A 228 7.34 5.08 5.89
CA LEU A 228 6.63 5.94 6.84
C LEU A 228 5.56 6.76 6.12
N ASP A 229 4.30 6.66 6.53
CA ASP A 229 3.17 7.39 5.94
C ASP A 229 2.10 7.73 6.99
N GLY A 230 2.56 8.13 8.19
CA GLY A 230 1.69 8.43 9.34
C GLY A 230 1.27 9.90 9.46
N ASP A 231 1.62 10.73 8.47
CA ASP A 231 1.42 12.19 8.31
C ASP A 231 1.99 13.08 9.44
N MET A 232 1.66 12.78 10.69
CA MET A 232 1.96 13.58 11.87
C MET A 232 3.44 13.53 12.22
N TYR A 233 3.96 14.59 12.84
CA TYR A 233 5.29 14.58 13.44
C TYR A 233 5.40 13.46 14.47
N GLY A 234 4.44 13.35 15.38
CA GLY A 234 4.41 12.30 16.40
C GLY A 234 4.45 10.90 15.80
N SER A 235 3.59 10.63 14.81
CA SER A 235 3.58 9.36 14.09
C SER A 235 4.94 9.04 13.45
N THR A 236 5.58 10.04 12.85
CA THR A 236 6.85 9.88 12.15
C THR A 236 8.00 9.60 13.12
N ILE A 237 8.11 10.38 14.20
CA ILE A 237 9.22 10.24 15.16
C ILE A 237 9.10 8.94 15.96
N GLU A 238 7.89 8.56 16.38
CA GLU A 238 7.65 7.31 17.11
C GLU A 238 8.02 6.09 16.26
N ALA A 239 7.75 6.14 14.95
CA ALA A 239 8.14 5.07 14.03
C ALA A 239 9.66 5.02 13.79
N LEU A 240 10.31 6.17 13.61
CA LEU A 240 11.76 6.23 13.44
C LEU A 240 12.50 5.72 14.68
N GLU A 241 12.12 6.19 15.87
CA GLU A 241 12.73 5.80 17.14
C GLU A 241 12.57 4.29 17.43
N SER A 242 11.49 3.67 16.93
CA SER A 242 11.21 2.26 17.18
C SER A 242 11.80 1.30 16.14
N LEU A 243 11.98 1.74 14.88
CA LEU A 243 12.20 0.83 13.75
C LEU A 243 13.45 1.10 12.91
N TYR A 244 14.14 2.24 13.09
CA TYR A 244 15.22 2.65 12.19
C TYR A 244 16.60 2.06 12.52
N ASP A 245 16.89 1.81 13.79
CA ASP A 245 18.17 1.27 14.26
C ASP A 245 18.36 -0.22 13.90
#